data_AF-A0A6N7C2R3-F1
#
_entry.id   AF-A0A6N7C2R3-F1
#
_cell.length_a   1.000
_cell.length_b   1.000
_cell.length_c   1.000
_cell.angle_alpha   90.00
_cell.angle_beta   90.00
_cell.angle_gamma   90.00
#
_symmetry.space_group_name_H-M   'P 1'
#
loop_
_entity.id
_entity.type
_entity.pdbx_description
1 polymer ?
#
loop_
_entity_poly.entity_id
_entity_poly.type
_entity_poly.pdbx_seq_one_letter_code
_entity_poly.pdbx_strand_id
1 'polypeptide(L)' 'MSRGAALRFAQVHLPSGFAKLDDAARKSVIQDSICEHYQQYEGSLPYDGIIKAYRLTIEQDNHVVDHAEYGLPKSSSI' A
#
# COMPACT_ATOMS: atom_id res chain seq x y z
N MET A 1 19.98 -17.86 9.83
CA MET A 1 19.55 -16.74 8.96
C MET A 1 18.14 -16.35 9.37
N SER A 2 17.99 -15.25 10.10
CA SER A 2 16.66 -14.70 10.41
C SER A 2 15.99 -14.37 9.07
N ARG A 3 14.86 -15.02 8.76
CA ARG A 3 13.99 -14.60 7.65
C ARG A 3 13.36 -13.27 8.07
N GLY A 4 14.14 -12.21 8.07
CA GLY A 4 13.65 -10.85 8.27
C GLY A 4 12.54 -10.64 7.24
N ALA A 5 11.36 -10.26 7.70
CA ALA A 5 10.29 -9.84 6.82
C ALA A 5 10.86 -8.72 5.92
N ALA A 6 11.07 -9.03 4.64
CA ALA A 6 11.55 -8.04 3.70
C ALA A 6 10.43 -7.04 3.47
N LEU A 7 10.55 -5.87 4.11
CA LEU A 7 9.67 -4.74 3.86
C LEU A 7 10.07 -4.16 2.50
N ARG A 8 9.14 -4.19 1.55
CA ARG A 8 9.33 -3.58 0.24
C ARG A 8 8.61 -2.24 0.23
N PHE A 9 9.37 -1.17 0.01
CA PHE A 9 8.80 0.16 -0.15
C PHE A 9 8.26 0.31 -1.57
N ALA A 10 7.03 0.82 -1.66
CA ALA A 10 6.41 1.23 -2.89
C ALA A 10 6.03 2.70 -2.78
N GLN A 11 6.38 3.48 -3.80
CA GLN A 11 5.94 4.87 -3.90
C GLN A 11 4.77 4.92 -4.86
N VAL A 12 3.68 5.56 -4.44
CA VAL A 12 2.50 5.78 -5.28
C VAL A 12 2.28 7.28 -5.43
N HIS A 13 1.98 7.71 -6.65
CA HIS A 13 1.61 9.09 -6.92
C HIS A 13 0.16 9.34 -6.51
N LEU A 14 -0.03 10.12 -5.45
CA LEU A 14 -1.36 10.55 -5.04
C LEU A 14 -1.93 11.58 -6.04
N PRO A 15 -3.26 11.58 -6.27
CA PRO A 15 -3.89 12.54 -7.18
C PRO A 15 -3.76 13.97 -6.65
N SER A 16 -3.77 14.93 -7.58
CA SER A 16 -3.75 16.34 -7.22
C SER A 16 -4.96 16.69 -6.35
N GLY A 17 -4.72 17.38 -5.24
CA GLY A 17 -5.78 17.71 -4.29
C GLY A 17 -6.22 16.56 -3.38
N PHE A 18 -5.47 15.46 -3.27
CA PHE A 18 -5.73 14.39 -2.29
C PHE A 18 -5.98 14.93 -0.87
N ALA A 19 -5.21 15.93 -0.44
CA ALA A 19 -5.37 16.59 0.86
C ALA A 19 -6.68 17.39 1.02
N LYS A 20 -7.46 17.59 -0.05
CA LYS A 20 -8.77 18.26 -0.03
C LYS A 20 -9.93 17.28 -0.06
N LEU A 21 -9.67 15.99 -0.34
CA LEU A 21 -10.67 14.94 -0.29
C LEU A 21 -11.13 14.71 1.16
N ASP A 22 -12.37 14.27 1.34
CA ASP A 22 -12.85 13.74 2.61
C ASP A 22 -12.22 12.37 2.92
N ASP A 23 -12.37 11.91 4.16
CA ASP A 23 -11.75 10.67 4.63
C ASP A 23 -12.19 9.43 3.84
N ALA A 24 -13.44 9.38 3.39
CA ALA A 24 -13.96 8.25 2.62
C ALA A 24 -13.33 8.22 1.22
N ALA A 25 -13.26 9.37 0.56
CA ALA A 25 -12.64 9.52 -0.75
C ALA A 25 -11.13 9.27 -0.70
N ARG A 26 -10.43 9.76 0.34
CA ARG A 26 -9.00 9.44 0.55
C ARG A 26 -8.78 7.95 0.71
N LYS A 27 -9.61 7.30 1.53
CA LYS A 27 -9.52 5.86 1.77
C LYS A 27 -9.75 5.06 0.49
N SER A 28 -10.68 5.48 -0.36
CA SER A 28 -10.90 4.86 -1.67
C SER A 28 -9.67 4.95 -2.56
N VAL A 29 -9.09 6.15 -2.71
CA VAL A 29 -7.88 6.36 -3.52
C VAL A 29 -6.70 5.52 -3.02
N ILE A 30 -6.52 5.42 -1.70
CA ILE A 30 -5.49 4.58 -1.09
C ILE A 30 -5.76 3.09 -1.39
N GLN A 31 -7.01 2.64 -1.28
CA GLN A 31 -7.37 1.26 -1.58
C GLN A 31 -7.14 0.91 -3.05
N ASP A 32 -7.51 1.79 -3.97
CA ASP A 32 -7.28 1.61 -5.41
C ASP A 32 -5.78 1.51 -5.72
N SER A 33 -4.98 2.37 -5.09
CA SER A 33 -3.51 2.35 -5.18
C SER A 33 -2.91 1.03 -4.67
N ILE A 34 -3.41 0.52 -3.53
CA ILE A 34 -2.99 -0.77 -2.97
C ILE A 34 -3.39 -1.92 -3.91
N CYS A 35 -4.58 -1.88 -4.49
CA CYS A 35 -5.05 -2.87 -5.45
C CYS A 35 -4.17 -2.89 -6.71
N GLU A 36 -3.89 -1.73 -7.30
CA GLU A 36 -3.03 -1.61 -8.48
C GLU A 36 -1.62 -2.15 -8.19
N HIS A 37 -1.03 -1.73 -7.06
CA HIS A 37 0.27 -2.25 -6.64
C HIS A 37 0.22 -3.77 -6.44
N TYR A 38 -0.80 -4.30 -5.77
CA TYR A 38 -0.94 -5.74 -5.56
C TYR A 38 -1.03 -6.51 -6.88
N GLN A 39 -1.81 -6.03 -7.86
CA GLN A 39 -1.95 -6.65 -9.17
C GLN A 39 -0.65 -6.65 -9.99
N GLN A 40 0.19 -5.60 -9.86
CA GLN A 40 1.52 -5.59 -10.49
C GLN A 40 2.43 -6.72 -9.98
N TYR A 41 2.18 -7.23 -8.77
CA TYR A 41 2.97 -8.27 -8.12
C TYR A 41 2.26 -9.63 -8.00
N GLU A 42 0.98 -9.75 -8.35
CA GLU A 42 0.22 -11.00 -8.29
C GLU A 42 0.88 -12.03 -9.24
N GLY A 43 1.67 -12.94 -8.67
CA GLY A 43 2.40 -13.98 -9.40
C GLY A 43 3.86 -13.66 -9.78
N SER A 44 4.37 -12.47 -9.49
CA SER A 44 5.70 -11.99 -9.94
C SER A 44 6.61 -11.51 -8.79
N LEU A 45 6.32 -11.94 -7.56
CA LEU A 45 7.18 -11.65 -6.40
C LEU A 45 8.46 -12.51 -6.46
N PRO A 46 9.66 -11.91 -6.39
CA PRO A 46 10.90 -12.66 -6.39
C PRO A 46 11.04 -13.53 -5.14
N TYR A 47 11.69 -14.68 -5.28
CA TYR A 47 11.98 -15.63 -4.20
C TYR A 47 10.74 -16.20 -3.48
N ASP A 48 9.69 -16.54 -4.22
CA ASP A 48 8.40 -17.00 -3.66
C ASP A 48 7.82 -16.03 -2.62
N GLY A 49 8.10 -14.73 -2.80
CA GLY A 49 7.63 -13.70 -1.90
C GLY A 49 6.11 -13.69 -1.82
N ILE A 50 5.57 -13.47 -0.63
CA ILE A 50 4.13 -13.32 -0.39
C ILE A 50 3.91 -11.99 0.30
N ILE A 51 3.08 -11.12 -0.30
CA ILE A 51 2.61 -9.90 0.37
C ILE A 51 1.59 -10.33 1.42
N LYS A 52 1.78 -9.90 2.67
CA LYS A 52 0.89 -10.27 3.79
C LYS A 52 -0.05 -9.15 4.24
N ALA A 53 0.38 -7.90 4.07
CA ALA A 53 -0.36 -6.71 4.46
C ALA A 53 0.26 -5.48 3.79
N TYR A 54 -0.48 -4.38 3.82
CA TYR A 54 -0.02 -3.06 3.42
C TYR A 54 -0.06 -2.10 4.60
N ARG A 55 0.93 -1.21 4.69
CA ARG A 55 0.96 -0.11 5.65
C ARG A 55 1.17 1.19 4.89
N LEU A 56 0.24 2.12 5.07
CA LEU A 56 0.42 3.51 4.67
C LEU A 56 1.13 4.25 5.81
N THR A 57 2.19 4.99 5.46
CA THR A 57 2.88 5.90 6.38
C THR A 57 2.72 7.30 5.84
N ILE A 58 2.19 8.21 6.66
CA ILE A 58 2.08 9.62 6.33
C ILE A 58 3.21 10.36 7.05
N GLU A 59 4.08 10.99 6.28
CA GLU A 59 5.22 11.74 6.79
C GLU A 59 5.05 13.23 6.50
N GLN A 60 5.35 14.07 7.50
CA GLN A 60 5.45 15.52 7.40
C GLN A 60 6.75 15.96 8.04
N ASP A 61 7.55 16.79 7.36
CA ASP A 61 8.86 17.26 7.85
C ASP A 61 9.78 16.13 8.33
N ASN A 62 9.82 15.01 7.59
CA ASN A 62 10.55 13.77 7.94
C ASN A 62 10.09 13.08 9.23
N HIS A 63 8.93 13.46 9.77
CA HIS A 63 8.31 12.81 10.92
C HIS A 63 7.07 12.04 10.50
N VAL A 64 6.95 10.79 10.95
CA VAL A 64 5.73 10.00 10.78
C VAL A 64 4.65 10.62 11.67
N VAL A 65 3.60 11.15 11.04
CA VAL A 65 2.46 11.76 11.73
C VAL A 65 1.27 10.82 11.84
N ASP A 66 1.18 9.82 10.96
CA ASP A 66 0.10 8.83 10.98
C ASP A 66 0.50 7.54 10.26
N HIS A 67 -0.17 6.44 10.63
CA HIS A 67 -0.10 5.19 9.90
C HIS A 67 -1.44 4.47 9.87
N ALA A 68 -1.73 3.84 8.74
CA ALA A 68 -2.92 3.02 8.56
C ALA A 68 -2.54 1.65 7.99
N GLU A 69 -3.04 0.59 8.61
CA GLU A 69 -2.86 -0.77 8.14
C GLU A 69 -4.03 -1.19 7.25
N TYR A 70 -3.70 -1.86 6.15
CA TYR A 70 -4.66 -2.41 5.20
C TYR A 70 -4.38 -3.89 5.03
N GLY A 71 -5.46 -4.68 5.08
CA GLY A 71 -5.41 -6.08 4.70
C GLY A 71 -5.09 -6.25 3.21
N LEU A 72 -4.87 -7.49 2.79
CA LEU A 72 -4.71 -7.79 1.38
C LEU A 72 -5.98 -7.39 0.61
N PRO A 73 -5.85 -6.73 -0.55
CA PRO A 73 -6.99 -6.53 -1.42
C PRO A 73 -7.55 -7.92 -1.80
N LYS A 74 -8.87 -8.00 -2.00
CA LYS A 74 -9.44 -9.23 -2.55
C LYS A 74 -8.79 -9.46 -3.91
N SER A 75 -8.12 -10.59 -4.07
CA SER A 75 -7.68 -11.04 -5.40
C SER A 75 -8.89 -10.90 -6.31
N SER A 76 -8.69 -10.26 -7.47
CA SER A 76 -9.61 -10.29 -8.59
C SER A 76 -9.65 -11.72 -9.17
N SER A 77 -9.98 -12.69 -8.34
CA SER A 77 -10.44 -14.01 -8.76
C SER A 77 -11.86 -13.82 -9.27
N ILE A 78 -11.97 -13.54 -10.58
CA ILE A 78 -13.15 -13.86 -11.38
C ILE A 78 -13.02 -15.33 -11.79
#